data_AF-A0A969GMW0-F1
#
_entry.id   AF-A0A969GMW0-F1
#
_cell.length_a   1.000
_cell.length_b   1.000
_cell.length_c   1.000
_cell.angle_alpha   90.00
_cell.angle_beta   90.00
_cell.angle_gamma   90.00
#
_symmetry.space_group_name_H-M   'P 1'
#
loop_
_entity.id
_entity.type
_entity.pdbx_description
1 polymer ?
#
loop_
_entity_poly.entity_id
_entity_poly.type
_entity_poly.pdbx_seq_one_letter_code
_entity_poly.pdbx_strand_id
1 'polypeptide(L)'
;MLTFKDKLIQAFRSVLAVFVGLMLISLIAEGIEFMLVTLIHGSVTADEQIYFAIRNRPAILMAKLLYNSIAGLAGGYAVAWIAGRAPVWHGIFLAGVQLAALVYGMTVAPFATTTPLWVWLLLAATMPVMIVAGSLLRFRQTARRQNCIASIRNCGERKRRRTPEQRVLPTAKSGSGIISLRL
;
A
#
# COMPACT_ATOMS: atom_id res chain seq x y z
N MET A 1 20.43 -4.07 -21.75
CA MET A 1 19.34 -3.94 -22.74
C MET A 1 18.29 -4.97 -22.38
N LEU A 2 17.07 -4.58 -22.00
CA LEU A 2 16.00 -5.54 -21.68
C LEU A 2 15.55 -6.23 -22.97
N THR A 3 15.38 -7.54 -22.93
CA THR A 3 14.84 -8.27 -24.09
C THR A 3 13.39 -7.87 -24.33
N PHE A 4 12.88 -8.07 -25.55
CA PHE A 4 11.47 -7.85 -25.85
C PHE A 4 10.54 -8.62 -24.89
N LYS A 5 10.93 -9.85 -24.54
CA LYS A 5 10.23 -10.71 -23.58
C LYS A 5 10.15 -10.06 -22.19
N ASP A 6 11.26 -9.47 -21.70
CA ASP A 6 11.26 -8.80 -20.39
C ASP A 6 10.33 -7.59 -20.35
N LYS A 7 10.31 -6.80 -21.44
CA LYS A 7 9.41 -5.65 -21.57
C LYS A 7 7.94 -6.09 -21.56
N LEU A 8 7.62 -7.16 -22.28
CA LEU A 8 6.25 -7.70 -22.34
C LEU A 8 5.79 -8.23 -20.99
N ILE A 9 6.63 -8.99 -20.29
CA ILE A 9 6.33 -9.48 -18.93
C ILE A 9 6.14 -8.30 -17.96
N GLN A 10 6.97 -7.27 -18.07
CA GLN A 10 6.83 -6.08 -17.23
C GLN A 10 5.52 -5.34 -17.50
N ALA A 11 5.16 -5.13 -18.77
CA ALA A 11 3.89 -4.49 -19.15
C ALA A 11 2.68 -5.29 -18.64
N PHE A 12 2.69 -6.61 -18.81
CA PHE A 12 1.61 -7.47 -18.32
C PHE A 12 1.46 -7.37 -16.79
N ARG A 13 2.58 -7.41 -16.06
CA ARG A 13 2.57 -7.25 -14.59
C ARG A 13 2.04 -5.89 -14.16
N SER A 14 2.33 -4.82 -14.90
CA SER A 14 1.82 -3.48 -14.63
C SER A 14 0.30 -3.42 -14.76
N VAL A 15 -0.25 -3.96 -15.85
CA VAL A 15 -1.70 -4.03 -16.08
C VAL A 15 -2.37 -4.88 -15.00
N LEU A 16 -1.82 -6.07 -14.74
CA LEU A 16 -2.34 -6.97 -13.71
C LEU A 16 -2.33 -6.32 -12.33
N ALA A 17 -1.27 -5.58 -11.97
CA ALA A 17 -1.19 -4.89 -10.69
C ALA A 17 -2.35 -3.91 -10.49
N VAL A 18 -2.61 -3.05 -11.48
CA VAL A 18 -3.69 -2.05 -11.42
C VAL A 18 -5.05 -2.73 -11.37
N PHE A 19 -5.26 -3.76 -12.20
CA PHE A 19 -6.53 -4.51 -12.24
C PHE A 19 -6.83 -5.20 -10.90
N VAL A 20 -5.84 -5.88 -10.30
CA VAL A 20 -5.99 -6.50 -8.98
C VAL A 20 -6.26 -5.45 -7.90
N GLY A 21 -5.60 -4.29 -7.98
CA GLY A 21 -5.86 -3.17 -7.09
C GLY A 21 -7.30 -2.66 -7.16
N LEU A 22 -7.84 -2.47 -8.37
CA LEU A 22 -9.23 -2.08 -8.59
C LEU A 22 -10.21 -3.14 -8.06
N MET A 23 -10.00 -4.40 -8.41
CA MET A 23 -10.85 -5.50 -7.93
C MET A 23 -10.88 -5.57 -6.41
N LEU A 24 -9.73 -5.39 -5.75
CA LEU A 24 -9.64 -5.41 -4.29
C LEU A 24 -10.39 -4.23 -3.66
N ILE A 25 -10.27 -3.02 -4.24
CA ILE A 25 -11.02 -1.85 -3.77
C ILE A 25 -12.52 -2.10 -3.87
N SER A 26 -13.01 -2.53 -5.04
CA SER A 26 -14.42 -2.84 -5.27
C SER A 26 -14.92 -3.93 -4.32
N LEU A 27 -14.21 -5.05 -4.22
CA LEU A 27 -14.60 -6.16 -3.35
C LEU A 27 -14.76 -5.73 -1.89
N ILE A 28 -13.81 -4.96 -1.36
CA ILE A 28 -13.87 -4.49 0.03
C ILE A 28 -15.00 -3.46 0.20
N ALA A 29 -15.05 -2.45 -0.67
CA ALA A 29 -15.99 -1.35 -0.52
C ALA A 29 -17.44 -1.79 -0.74
N GLU A 30 -17.73 -2.49 -1.83
CA GLU A 30 -19.06 -3.00 -2.17
C GLU A 30 -19.47 -4.13 -1.23
N GLY A 31 -18.54 -5.01 -0.87
CA GLY A 31 -18.80 -6.09 0.08
C GLY A 31 -19.23 -5.56 1.45
N ILE A 32 -18.51 -4.57 1.99
CA ILE A 32 -18.87 -3.95 3.27
C ILE A 32 -20.18 -3.17 3.14
N GLU A 33 -20.40 -2.42 2.06
CA GLU A 33 -21.64 -1.68 1.83
C GLU A 33 -22.85 -2.63 1.81
N PHE A 34 -22.77 -3.71 1.03
CA PHE A 34 -23.83 -4.71 0.91
C PHE A 34 -24.11 -5.41 2.24
N MET A 35 -23.06 -5.78 3.00
CA MET A 35 -23.22 -6.35 4.34
C MET A 35 -23.90 -5.38 5.31
N LEU A 36 -23.50 -4.10 5.33
CA LEU A 36 -24.09 -3.09 6.22
C LEU A 36 -25.56 -2.83 5.90
N VAL A 37 -25.90 -2.71 4.61
CA VAL A 37 -27.29 -2.52 4.18
C VAL A 37 -28.13 -3.74 4.54
N THR A 38 -27.64 -4.95 4.26
CA THR A 38 -28.32 -6.21 4.60
C THR A 38 -28.55 -6.34 6.10
N LEU A 39 -27.54 -6.02 6.92
CA LEU A 39 -27.63 -6.09 8.37
C LEU A 39 -28.68 -5.11 8.94
N ILE A 40 -28.74 -3.89 8.39
CA ILE A 40 -29.70 -2.86 8.83
C ILE A 40 -31.11 -3.15 8.33
N HIS A 41 -31.25 -3.73 7.13
CA HIS A 41 -32.53 -4.12 6.56
C HIS A 41 -33.11 -5.37 7.24
N GLY A 42 -32.25 -6.25 7.77
CA GLY A 42 -32.65 -7.54 8.36
C GLY A 42 -32.88 -8.66 7.33
N SER A 43 -32.70 -8.38 6.03
CA SER A 43 -32.78 -9.35 4.95
C SER A 43 -32.01 -8.85 3.72
N VAL A 44 -31.73 -9.75 2.76
CA VAL A 44 -31.09 -9.38 1.49
C VAL A 44 -31.98 -8.39 0.73
N THR A 45 -31.47 -7.18 0.49
CA THR A 45 -32.22 -6.12 -0.19
C THR A 45 -32.16 -6.32 -1.70
N ALA A 46 -33.27 -6.75 -2.30
CA ALA A 46 -33.44 -6.82 -3.77
C ALA A 46 -34.06 -5.55 -4.36
N ASP A 47 -34.70 -4.73 -3.53
CA ASP A 47 -35.34 -3.47 -3.94
C ASP A 47 -34.33 -2.31 -3.91
N GLU A 48 -34.14 -1.67 -5.06
CA GLU A 48 -33.20 -0.56 -5.24
C GLU A 48 -33.57 0.68 -4.41
N GLN A 49 -34.87 0.99 -4.26
CA GLN A 49 -35.31 2.15 -3.49
C GLN A 49 -35.00 1.97 -2.01
N ILE A 50 -35.29 0.77 -1.46
CA ILE A 50 -34.96 0.42 -0.07
C ILE A 50 -33.45 0.48 0.14
N TYR A 51 -32.68 -0.06 -0.81
CA TYR A 51 -31.22 -0.05 -0.75
C TYR A 51 -30.67 1.38 -0.62
N PHE A 52 -31.09 2.31 -1.50
CA PHE A 52 -30.64 3.69 -1.43
C PHE A 52 -31.15 4.44 -0.20
N ALA A 53 -32.38 4.17 0.26
CA ALA A 53 -32.92 4.77 1.48
C ALA A 53 -32.09 4.40 2.72
N ILE A 54 -31.59 3.16 2.79
CA ILE A 54 -30.71 2.71 3.88
C ILE A 54 -29.31 3.29 3.68
N ARG A 55 -28.70 3.09 2.49
CA ARG A 55 -27.34 3.53 2.14
C ARG A 55 -27.09 5.01 2.40
N ASN A 56 -28.11 5.85 2.23
CA ASN A 56 -28.02 7.31 2.42
C ASN A 56 -28.22 7.78 3.86
N ARG A 57 -28.40 6.87 4.82
CA ARG A 57 -28.43 7.24 6.24
C ARG A 57 -27.07 7.83 6.65
N PRO A 58 -27.02 8.91 7.45
CA PRO A 58 -25.76 9.59 7.80
C PRO A 58 -24.69 8.67 8.37
N ALA A 59 -25.07 7.71 9.23
CA ALA A 59 -24.14 6.74 9.81
C ALA A 59 -23.48 5.84 8.76
N ILE A 60 -24.23 5.39 7.73
CA ILE A 60 -23.69 4.57 6.64
C ILE A 60 -22.78 5.41 5.74
N LEU A 61 -23.13 6.66 5.48
CA LEU A 61 -22.27 7.57 4.70
C LEU A 61 -20.93 7.84 5.41
N MET A 62 -20.92 7.97 6.74
CA MET A 62 -19.67 8.08 7.51
C MET A 62 -18.86 6.78 7.48
N ALA A 63 -19.53 5.62 7.65
CA ALA A 63 -18.89 4.33 7.49
C ALA A 63 -18.30 4.16 6.08
N LYS A 64 -18.99 4.68 5.05
CA LYS A 64 -18.55 4.69 3.66
C LYS A 64 -17.22 5.38 3.46
N LEU A 65 -17.03 6.56 4.04
CA LEU A 65 -15.74 7.24 3.98
C LEU A 65 -14.62 6.39 4.61
N LEU A 66 -14.90 5.75 5.75
CA LEU A 66 -13.93 4.94 6.47
C LEU A 66 -13.55 3.67 5.68
N TYR A 67 -14.52 2.85 5.28
CA TYR A 67 -14.22 1.60 4.59
C TYR A 67 -13.66 1.83 3.19
N ASN A 68 -14.05 2.90 2.48
CA ASN A 68 -13.42 3.26 1.21
C ASN A 68 -11.96 3.67 1.42
N SER A 69 -11.65 4.42 2.48
CA SER A 69 -10.27 4.78 2.81
C SER A 69 -9.40 3.55 3.09
N ILE A 70 -9.94 2.57 3.82
CA ILE A 70 -9.29 1.28 4.08
C ILE A 70 -9.11 0.49 2.78
N ALA A 71 -10.16 0.41 1.95
CA ALA A 71 -10.13 -0.25 0.65
C ALA A 71 -9.06 0.35 -0.27
N GLY A 72 -9.01 1.68 -0.37
CA GLY A 72 -8.02 2.41 -1.14
C GLY A 72 -6.60 2.11 -0.66
N LEU A 73 -6.36 2.14 0.65
CA LEU A 73 -5.06 1.78 1.24
C LEU A 73 -4.65 0.34 0.92
N ALA A 74 -5.57 -0.61 1.07
CA ALA A 74 -5.33 -2.02 0.73
C ALA A 74 -5.05 -2.22 -0.76
N GLY A 75 -5.85 -1.59 -1.63
CA GLY A 75 -5.67 -1.61 -3.08
C GLY A 75 -4.31 -1.08 -3.50
N GLY A 76 -3.94 0.12 -3.03
CA GLY A 76 -2.63 0.71 -3.30
C GLY A 76 -1.47 -0.15 -2.79
N TYR A 77 -1.61 -0.73 -1.59
CA TYR A 77 -0.61 -1.65 -1.06
C TYR A 77 -0.44 -2.89 -1.95
N ALA A 78 -1.54 -3.48 -2.43
CA ALA A 78 -1.53 -4.64 -3.33
C ALA A 78 -0.89 -4.30 -4.69
N VAL A 79 -1.22 -3.15 -5.29
CA VAL A 79 -0.60 -2.68 -6.53
C VAL A 79 0.92 -2.57 -6.37
N ALA A 80 1.37 -1.93 -5.30
CA ALA A 80 2.79 -1.78 -5.01
C ALA A 80 3.50 -3.13 -4.80
N TRP A 81 2.80 -4.12 -4.25
CA TRP A 81 3.34 -5.46 -4.06
C TRP A 81 3.54 -6.19 -5.40
N ILE A 82 2.61 -6.07 -6.34
CA ILE A 82 2.65 -6.77 -7.64
C ILE A 82 3.60 -6.07 -8.64
N ALA A 83 3.56 -4.73 -8.69
CA ALA A 83 4.28 -3.92 -9.69
C ALA A 83 5.81 -3.99 -9.56
N GLY A 84 6.35 -4.17 -8.34
CA GLY A 84 7.77 -4.39 -8.09
C GLY A 84 8.66 -3.16 -8.29
N ARG A 85 8.96 -2.76 -9.53
CA ARG A 85 10.00 -1.75 -9.87
C ARG A 85 9.57 -0.31 -9.61
N ALA A 86 8.31 0.03 -9.90
CA ALA A 86 7.80 1.40 -9.76
C ALA A 86 6.48 1.42 -8.95
N PRO A 87 6.49 0.94 -7.70
CA PRO A 87 5.26 0.69 -6.94
C PRO A 87 4.43 1.95 -6.73
N VAL A 88 5.07 3.08 -6.45
CA VAL A 88 4.38 4.36 -6.18
C VAL A 88 3.72 4.90 -7.45
N TRP A 89 4.38 4.83 -8.60
CA TRP A 89 3.81 5.30 -9.87
C TRP A 89 2.57 4.51 -10.30
N HIS A 90 2.57 3.19 -10.08
CA HIS A 90 1.36 2.39 -10.34
C HIS A 90 0.24 2.71 -9.36
N GLY A 91 0.58 3.01 -8.10
CA GLY A 91 -0.37 3.53 -7.11
C GLY A 91 -1.00 4.87 -7.53
N ILE A 92 -0.17 5.81 -8.02
CA ILE A 92 -0.66 7.10 -8.55
C ILE A 92 -1.56 6.89 -9.77
N PHE A 93 -1.18 5.99 -10.68
CA PHE A 93 -2.00 5.65 -11.83
C PHE A 93 -3.36 5.06 -11.41
N LEU A 94 -3.36 4.09 -10.48
CA LEU A 94 -4.58 3.54 -9.90
C LEU A 94 -5.43 4.64 -9.24
N ALA A 95 -4.82 5.53 -8.47
CA ALA A 95 -5.51 6.65 -7.84
C ALA A 95 -6.17 7.57 -8.87
N GLY A 96 -5.51 7.82 -10.01
CA GLY A 96 -6.06 8.58 -11.14
C GLY A 96 -7.26 7.87 -11.78
N VAL A 97 -7.16 6.56 -12.02
CA VAL A 97 -8.28 5.75 -12.54
C VAL A 97 -9.46 5.77 -11.57
N GLN A 98 -9.22 5.61 -10.27
CA GLN A 98 -10.25 5.65 -9.25
C GLN A 98 -10.92 7.02 -9.17
N LEU A 99 -10.13 8.11 -9.23
CA LEU A 99 -10.66 9.47 -9.24
C LEU A 99 -11.52 9.72 -10.48
N ALA A 100 -11.07 9.28 -11.66
CA ALA A 100 -11.84 9.40 -12.90
C ALA A 100 -13.16 8.62 -12.81
N ALA A 101 -13.16 7.42 -12.24
CA ALA A 101 -14.37 6.64 -12.00
C ALA A 101 -15.33 7.34 -11.03
N LEU A 102 -14.83 7.97 -9.96
CA LEU A 102 -15.66 8.75 -9.04
C LEU A 102 -16.27 9.97 -9.73
N VAL A 103 -15.47 10.73 -10.49
CA VAL A 103 -15.96 11.90 -11.25
C VAL A 103 -17.01 11.48 -12.28
N TYR A 104 -16.79 10.38 -12.99
CA TYR A 104 -17.78 9.81 -13.90
C TYR A 104 -19.07 9.43 -13.17
N GLY A 105 -18.97 8.84 -11.98
CA GLY A 105 -20.13 8.56 -11.13
C GLY A 105 -20.93 9.81 -10.74
N MET A 106 -20.26 10.97 -10.60
CA MET A 106 -20.95 12.24 -10.33
C MET A 106 -21.71 12.80 -11.54
N THR A 107 -21.37 12.41 -12.78
CA THR A 107 -22.02 12.94 -13.99
C THR A 107 -23.15 12.04 -14.51
N VAL A 108 -23.22 10.80 -14.05
CA VAL A 108 -24.24 9.83 -14.48
C VAL A 108 -25.48 9.95 -13.57
N ALA A 109 -26.62 10.33 -14.18
CA ALA A 109 -27.82 10.77 -13.46
C ALA A 109 -28.34 9.83 -12.34
N PRO A 110 -28.37 8.48 -12.51
CA PRO A 110 -28.76 7.57 -11.44
C PRO A 110 -27.88 7.65 -10.17
N PHE A 111 -26.59 7.96 -10.32
CA PHE A 111 -25.65 8.00 -9.21
C PHE A 111 -25.50 9.42 -8.63
N ALA A 112 -25.64 10.43 -9.48
CA ALA A 112 -25.52 11.83 -9.10
C ALA A 112 -26.62 12.27 -8.12
N THR A 113 -27.85 11.79 -8.31
CA THR A 113 -29.00 12.17 -7.48
C THR A 113 -29.12 11.36 -6.19
N THR A 114 -28.54 10.16 -6.17
CA THR A 114 -28.68 9.23 -5.04
C THR A 114 -27.67 9.46 -3.94
N THR A 115 -26.53 10.10 -4.18
CA THR A 115 -25.49 10.28 -3.15
C THR A 115 -25.24 11.77 -2.93
N PRO A 116 -25.29 12.28 -1.67
CA PRO A 116 -25.06 13.69 -1.41
C PRO A 116 -23.69 14.18 -1.93
N LEU A 117 -23.66 15.37 -2.52
CA LEU A 117 -22.44 15.95 -3.12
C LEU A 117 -21.25 16.01 -2.16
N TRP A 118 -21.48 16.28 -0.88
CA TRP A 118 -20.41 16.34 0.11
C TRP A 118 -19.69 14.99 0.29
N VAL A 119 -20.41 13.87 0.17
CA VAL A 119 -19.82 12.52 0.26
C VAL A 119 -18.91 12.28 -0.95
N TRP A 120 -19.41 12.64 -2.14
CA TRP A 120 -18.66 12.54 -3.39
C TRP A 120 -17.34 13.32 -3.33
N LEU A 121 -17.38 14.57 -2.86
CA LEU A 121 -16.20 15.40 -2.70
C LEU A 121 -15.21 14.82 -1.69
N LEU A 122 -15.70 14.33 -0.55
CA LEU A 122 -14.84 13.68 0.45
C LEU A 122 -14.21 12.40 -0.09
N LEU A 123 -14.95 11.54 -0.79
CA LEU A 123 -14.40 10.34 -1.43
C LEU A 123 -13.36 10.69 -2.49
N ALA A 124 -13.64 11.69 -3.33
CA ALA A 124 -12.71 12.16 -4.35
C ALA A 124 -11.41 12.72 -3.74
N ALA A 125 -11.49 13.33 -2.56
CA ALA A 125 -10.32 13.85 -1.84
C ALA A 125 -9.55 12.74 -1.10
N THR A 126 -10.23 11.84 -0.40
CA THR A 126 -9.57 10.86 0.49
C THR A 126 -9.08 9.63 -0.26
N MET A 127 -9.85 9.09 -1.22
CA MET A 127 -9.49 7.84 -1.91
C MET A 127 -8.12 7.89 -2.60
N PRO A 128 -7.81 8.90 -3.43
CA PRO A 128 -6.51 8.96 -4.10
C PRO A 128 -5.34 9.02 -3.10
N VAL A 129 -5.51 9.79 -2.02
CA VAL A 129 -4.52 9.93 -0.95
C VAL A 129 -4.25 8.58 -0.28
N MET A 130 -5.31 7.84 0.05
CA MET A 130 -5.18 6.54 0.71
C MET A 130 -4.56 5.48 -0.20
N ILE A 131 -4.89 5.47 -1.50
CA ILE A 131 -4.25 4.57 -2.49
C ILE A 131 -2.74 4.84 -2.59
N VAL A 132 -2.35 6.11 -2.70
CA VAL A 132 -0.92 6.47 -2.75
C VAL A 132 -0.24 6.14 -1.42
N ALA A 133 -0.90 6.38 -0.28
CA ALA A 133 -0.37 6.04 1.04
C ALA A 133 -0.11 4.53 1.19
N GLY A 134 -1.05 3.67 0.76
CA GLY A 134 -0.86 2.22 0.75
C GLY A 134 0.33 1.78 -0.11
N SER A 135 0.46 2.40 -1.28
CA SER A 135 1.59 2.14 -2.20
C SER A 135 2.93 2.54 -1.59
N LEU A 136 2.98 3.71 -0.93
CA LEU A 136 4.15 4.23 -0.26
C LEU A 136 4.56 3.39 0.96
N LEU A 137 3.59 2.90 1.73
CA LEU A 137 3.82 2.00 2.86
C LEU A 137 4.58 0.74 2.42
N ARG A 138 4.11 0.09 1.35
CA ARG A 138 4.77 -1.10 0.78
C ARG A 138 6.17 -0.79 0.27
N PHE A 139 6.33 0.33 -0.44
CA PHE A 139 7.64 0.77 -0.95
C PHE A 139 8.67 0.94 0.18
N ARG A 140 8.28 1.65 1.26
CA ARG A 140 9.14 1.87 2.44
C ARG A 140 9.52 0.55 3.12
N GLN A 141 8.61 -0.41 3.20
CA GLN A 141 8.90 -1.73 3.76
C GLN A 141 9.93 -2.50 2.91
N THR A 142 9.84 -2.45 1.57
CA THR A 142 10.85 -3.08 0.68
C THR A 142 12.23 -2.47 0.89
N ALA A 143 12.31 -1.13 0.91
CA ALA A 143 13.56 -0.41 1.09
C ALA A 143 14.23 -0.76 2.44
N ARG A 144 13.45 -0.80 3.53
CA ARG A 144 13.95 -1.22 4.86
C ARG A 144 14.52 -2.63 4.86
N ARG A 145 13.84 -3.59 4.21
CA ARG A 145 14.32 -4.98 4.10
C ARG A 145 15.63 -5.07 3.31
N GLN A 146 15.75 -4.35 2.21
CA GLN A 146 16.97 -4.33 1.40
C GLN A 146 18.17 -3.76 2.16
N ASN A 147 17.98 -2.65 2.89
CA ASN A 147 19.02 -2.04 3.71
C ASN A 147 19.50 -2.97 4.85
N CYS A 148 18.56 -3.71 5.48
CA CYS A 148 18.90 -4.69 6.52
C CYS A 148 19.77 -5.84 5.96
N ILE A 149 19.38 -6.41 4.81
CA ILE A 149 20.14 -7.48 4.15
C ILE A 149 21.55 -7.00 3.76
N ALA A 150 21.68 -5.79 3.21
CA ALA A 150 22.97 -5.20 2.87
C ALA A 150 23.87 -5.01 4.11
N SER A 151 23.29 -4.57 5.23
CA SER A 151 24.02 -4.42 6.51
C SER A 151 24.56 -5.75 7.03
N ILE A 152 23.75 -6.81 7.02
CA ILE A 152 24.15 -8.17 7.45
C ILE A 152 25.29 -8.70 6.57
N ARG A 153 25.19 -8.53 5.25
CA ARG A 153 26.24 -8.94 4.31
C ARG A 153 27.57 -8.23 4.59
N ASN A 154 27.53 -6.91 4.79
CA ASN A 154 28.73 -6.11 5.11
C ASN A 154 29.38 -6.54 6.43
N CYS A 155 28.60 -6.93 7.43
CA CYS A 155 29.13 -7.45 8.70
C CYS A 155 29.81 -8.81 8.52
N GLY A 156 29.19 -9.72 7.75
CA GLY A 156 29.78 -11.01 7.42
C GLY A 156 31.09 -10.89 6.65
N GLU A 157 31.16 -10.00 5.67
CA GLU A 157 32.38 -9.73 4.90
C GLU A 157 33.49 -9.13 5.77
N ARG A 158 33.17 -8.20 6.69
CA ARG A 158 34.14 -7.69 7.68
C ARG A 158 34.68 -8.79 8.58
N LYS A 159 33.83 -9.70 9.05
CA LYS A 159 34.25 -10.82 9.90
C LYS A 159 35.17 -11.78 9.14
N ARG A 160 34.87 -12.10 7.87
CA ARG A 160 35.76 -12.91 7.02
C ARG A 160 37.12 -12.26 6.81
N ARG A 161 37.18 -10.95 6.51
CA ARG A 161 38.46 -10.23 6.36
C ARG A 161 39.32 -10.19 7.64
N ARG A 162 38.74 -10.43 8.83
CA ARG A 162 39.46 -10.45 10.12
C ARG A 162 40.03 -11.82 10.52
N THR A 163 40.04 -12.83 9.65
CA THR A 163 40.55 -14.17 9.97
C THR A 163 41.34 -14.71 8.76
N PRO A 164 42.57 -15.27 8.89
CA PRO A 164 43.34 -15.70 10.07
C PRO A 164 44.74 -15.07 10.25
N GLU A 165 45.19 -14.16 9.39
CA GLU A 165 46.60 -13.72 9.41
C GLU A 165 46.99 -12.89 10.65
N GLN A 166 46.02 -12.26 11.32
CA GLN A 166 46.23 -11.59 12.61
C GLN A 166 46.15 -12.52 13.84
N ARG A 167 45.96 -13.84 13.65
CA ARG A 167 45.88 -14.80 14.77
C ARG A 167 47.22 -15.44 15.12
N VAL A 168 48.29 -15.16 14.37
CA VAL A 168 49.65 -15.63 14.67
C VAL A 168 50.55 -14.42 14.87
N LEU A 169 50.51 -13.84 16.07
CA LEU A 169 51.68 -13.24 16.70
C LEU A 169 51.35 -13.23 18.20
N PRO A 170 51.76 -14.26 18.95
CA PRO A 170 51.80 -14.15 20.40
C PRO A 170 52.67 -12.93 20.69
N THR A 171 52.07 -11.86 21.19
CA THR A 171 52.81 -10.74 21.75
C THR A 171 53.58 -11.30 22.93
N ALA A 172 54.87 -11.55 22.68
CA ALA A 172 55.84 -11.81 23.71
C ALA A 172 55.67 -10.71 24.76
N LYS A 173 55.31 -11.14 25.97
CA LYS A 173 55.06 -10.34 27.14
C LYS A 173 56.40 -9.73 27.59
N SER A 174 56.87 -8.68 26.90
CA SER A 174 57.99 -7.88 27.39
C SER A 174 57.43 -6.87 28.37
N GLY A 175 57.56 -7.18 29.65
CA GLY A 175 57.25 -6.25 30.72
C GLY A 175 58.09 -4.98 30.60
N SER A 176 57.49 -3.86 30.96
CA SER A 176 58.11 -2.84 31.78
C SER A 176 57.03 -1.84 32.15
N GLY A 177 56.67 -1.85 33.43
CA GLY A 177 55.79 -0.84 34.01
C GLY A 177 56.45 0.53 33.97
N ILE A 178 55.62 1.56 33.94
CA ILE A 178 55.87 2.84 34.61
C ILE A 178 54.50 3.31 35.11
N ILE A 179 54.39 3.35 36.44
CA ILE A 179 53.35 4.02 37.19
C ILE A 179 53.62 5.52 37.04
N SER A 180 52.65 6.29 36.54
CA SER A 180 52.68 7.75 36.67
C SER A 180 51.38 8.19 37.32
N LEU A 181 51.47 8.38 38.64
CA LEU A 181 50.54 9.20 39.42
C LEU A 181 50.63 10.64 38.89
N ARG A 182 49.48 11.22 38.55
CA ARG A 182 49.31 12.68 38.62
C ARG A 182 48.12 12.98 39.51
N LEU A 183 48.44 13.72 40.56
CA LEU A 183 47.54 14.49 41.41
C LEU A 183 46.77 15.54 40.59
#